data_AF-V7BG99-F1
#
_entry.id   AF-V7BG99-F1
#
_cell.length_a   1.000
_cell.length_b   1.000
_cell.length_c   1.000
_cell.angle_alpha   90.00
_cell.angle_beta   90.00
_cell.angle_gamma   90.00
#
_symmetry.space_group_name_H-M   'P 1'
#
loop_
_entity.id
_entity.type
_entity.pdbx_description
1 polymer ?
#
loop_
_entity_poly.entity_id
_entity_poly.type
_entity_poly.pdbx_seq_one_letter_code
_entity_poly.pdbx_strand_id
1 'polypeptide(L)'
;MVECYAISLLLLCLFSFSALVLASSPCPVTGLPLVRNISEIPQDNYGRAGLSHLTVAGSLLHGLKEVEVWLQTFSPGTYTPIHRHSCEEVFVVLKGSGTLYLATVSHGNNPGKPQEHFIFPNSTFHIPVNDVHQ
;
A
#
# COMPACT_ATOMS: atom_id res chain seq x y z
N MET A 1 45.07 -21.59 -28.14
CA MET A 1 44.30 -22.03 -26.95
C MET A 1 43.61 -20.88 -26.22
N VAL A 2 44.22 -19.69 -26.09
CA VAL A 2 43.65 -18.55 -25.35
C VAL A 2 42.38 -17.96 -26.00
N GLU A 3 42.31 -17.91 -27.34
CA GLU A 3 41.13 -17.35 -28.04
C GLU A 3 39.84 -18.18 -27.88
N CYS A 4 39.94 -19.53 -27.78
CA CYS A 4 38.77 -20.38 -27.52
C CYS A 4 38.14 -20.12 -26.15
N TYR A 5 38.95 -19.83 -25.13
CA TYR A 5 38.44 -19.54 -23.79
C TYR A 5 37.71 -18.19 -23.73
N ALA A 6 38.17 -17.18 -24.47
CA ALA A 6 37.54 -15.88 -24.53
C ALA A 6 36.15 -15.94 -25.18
N ILE A 7 35.98 -16.73 -26.25
CA ILE A 7 34.69 -16.93 -26.92
C ILE A 7 33.71 -17.70 -26.03
N SER A 8 34.18 -18.76 -25.34
CA SER A 8 33.36 -19.49 -24.36
C SER A 8 32.91 -18.60 -23.19
N LEU A 9 33.78 -17.72 -22.70
CA LEU A 9 33.43 -16.80 -21.61
C LEU A 9 32.41 -15.75 -22.05
N LEU A 10 32.57 -15.21 -23.27
CA LEU A 10 31.64 -14.24 -23.85
C LEU A 10 30.25 -14.86 -24.08
N LEU A 11 30.20 -16.09 -24.60
CA LEU A 11 28.94 -16.83 -24.77
C LEU A 11 28.26 -17.11 -23.41
N LEU A 12 29.02 -17.50 -22.39
CA LEU A 12 28.49 -17.73 -21.03
C LEU A 12 27.91 -16.44 -20.42
N CYS A 13 28.57 -15.30 -20.61
CA CYS A 13 28.06 -14.00 -20.19
C CYS A 13 26.76 -13.63 -20.92
N LEU A 14 26.69 -13.82 -22.24
CA LEU A 14 25.48 -13.54 -23.03
C LEU A 14 24.29 -14.44 -22.62
N PHE A 15 24.54 -15.73 -22.34
CA PHE A 15 23.53 -16.63 -21.77
C PHE A 15 23.04 -16.15 -20.39
N SER A 16 23.95 -15.67 -19.54
CA SER A 16 23.61 -15.15 -18.20
C SER A 16 22.74 -13.88 -18.28
N PHE A 17 22.99 -13.00 -19.26
CA PHE A 17 22.15 -11.81 -19.48
C PHE A 17 20.75 -12.17 -20.00
N SER A 18 20.60 -13.19 -20.85
CA SER A 18 19.28 -13.62 -21.33
C SER A 18 18.38 -14.20 -20.23
N ALA A 19 18.96 -14.89 -19.24
CA ALA A 19 18.21 -15.43 -18.10
C ALA A 19 17.67 -14.32 -17.17
N LEU A 20 18.38 -13.21 -17.03
CA LEU A 20 17.95 -12.06 -16.22
C LEU A 20 16.79 -11.28 -16.87
N VAL A 21 16.74 -11.20 -18.20
CA VAL A 21 15.67 -10.47 -18.93
C VAL A 21 14.32 -11.21 -18.87
N LEU A 22 14.31 -12.55 -18.79
CA LEU A 22 13.06 -13.29 -18.55
C LEU A 22 12.52 -13.08 -17.13
N ALA A 23 13.40 -12.93 -16.13
CA ALA A 23 13.00 -12.68 -14.74
C ALA A 23 12.43 -11.26 -14.52
N SER A 24 12.73 -10.31 -15.42
CA SER A 24 12.15 -8.96 -15.42
C SER A 24 10.96 -8.80 -16.34
N SER A 25 10.43 -9.90 -16.92
CA SER A 25 9.15 -9.80 -17.62
C SER A 25 8.09 -9.39 -16.59
N PRO A 26 7.35 -8.27 -16.80
CA PRO A 26 6.18 -8.01 -15.99
C PRO A 26 5.25 -9.17 -16.28
N CYS A 27 5.17 -10.13 -15.35
CA CYS A 27 4.15 -11.15 -15.39
C CYS A 27 2.83 -10.36 -15.52
N PRO A 28 2.16 -10.38 -16.68
CA PRO A 28 0.83 -9.83 -16.72
C PRO A 28 0.09 -10.66 -15.69
N VAL A 29 -0.64 -10.04 -14.77
CA VAL A 29 -1.53 -10.81 -13.89
C VAL A 29 -2.66 -11.32 -14.77
N THR A 30 -2.36 -12.34 -15.58
CA THR A 30 -3.26 -12.99 -16.50
C THR A 30 -4.25 -13.77 -15.65
N GLY A 31 -5.48 -13.28 -15.57
CA GLY A 31 -6.56 -13.98 -14.86
C GLY A 31 -7.33 -13.14 -13.86
N LEU A 32 -6.95 -11.89 -13.59
CA LEU A 32 -7.80 -11.01 -12.79
C LEU A 32 -8.90 -10.39 -13.65
N PRO A 33 -10.17 -10.46 -13.21
CA PRO A 33 -11.25 -9.80 -13.92
C PRO A 33 -11.10 -8.28 -13.83
N LEU A 34 -11.34 -7.59 -14.95
CA LEU A 34 -11.33 -6.13 -15.04
C LEU A 34 -12.36 -5.50 -14.08
N VAL A 35 -13.53 -6.12 -13.98
CA VAL A 35 -14.62 -5.71 -13.10
C VAL A 35 -14.76 -6.72 -11.97
N ARG A 36 -14.81 -6.23 -10.73
CA ARG A 36 -15.01 -7.03 -9.52
C ARG A 36 -16.18 -6.50 -8.72
N ASN A 37 -16.98 -7.40 -8.17
CA ASN A 37 -18.01 -7.03 -7.21
C ASN A 37 -17.37 -6.90 -5.81
N ILE A 38 -17.30 -5.67 -5.28
CA ILE A 38 -16.67 -5.39 -3.97
C ILE A 38 -17.35 -6.18 -2.85
N SER A 39 -18.67 -6.40 -2.95
CA SER A 39 -19.46 -7.15 -1.97
C SER A 39 -19.07 -8.63 -1.87
N GLU A 40 -18.38 -9.17 -2.89
CA GLU A 40 -17.93 -10.56 -2.93
C GLU A 40 -16.45 -10.72 -2.52
N ILE A 41 -15.72 -9.62 -2.30
CA ILE A 41 -14.33 -9.69 -1.86
C ILE A 41 -14.30 -9.97 -0.35
N PRO A 42 -13.57 -11.01 0.11
CA PRO A 42 -13.48 -11.35 1.53
C PRO A 42 -12.94 -10.19 2.38
N GLN A 43 -13.50 -10.05 3.58
CA GLN A 43 -13.05 -9.10 4.58
C GLN A 43 -12.45 -9.85 5.78
N ASP A 44 -11.47 -9.22 6.42
CA ASP A 44 -10.82 -9.75 7.63
C ASP A 44 -10.50 -8.59 8.59
N ASN A 45 -10.33 -8.91 9.86
CA ASN A 45 -9.83 -7.99 10.87
C ASN A 45 -8.31 -8.11 11.09
N TYR A 46 -7.66 -9.16 10.56
CA TYR A 46 -6.23 -9.44 10.70
C TYR A 46 -5.72 -9.40 12.16
N GLY A 47 -6.56 -9.86 13.10
CA GLY A 47 -6.26 -9.85 14.53
C GLY A 47 -6.55 -8.52 15.25
N ARG A 48 -7.15 -7.55 14.56
CA ARG A 48 -7.41 -6.21 15.09
C ARG A 48 -8.88 -6.02 15.45
N ALA A 49 -9.19 -6.13 16.74
CA ALA A 49 -10.57 -6.02 17.22
C ALA A 49 -11.27 -4.73 16.75
N GLY A 50 -12.45 -4.89 16.16
CA GLY A 50 -13.28 -3.80 15.64
C GLY A 50 -12.77 -3.15 14.36
N LEU A 51 -11.83 -3.77 13.64
CA LEU A 51 -11.54 -3.47 12.24
C LEU A 51 -12.26 -4.48 11.34
N SER A 52 -12.83 -4.01 10.22
CA SER A 52 -13.08 -4.82 9.04
C SER A 52 -12.31 -4.20 7.88
N HIS A 53 -11.40 -4.95 7.25
CA HIS A 53 -10.55 -4.49 6.16
C HIS A 53 -10.77 -5.33 4.90
N LEU A 54 -10.71 -4.63 3.76
CA LEU A 54 -10.72 -5.19 2.42
C LEU A 54 -9.76 -4.36 1.55
N THR A 55 -8.87 -5.02 0.80
CA THR A 55 -8.10 -4.39 -0.27
C THR A 55 -8.91 -4.45 -1.57
N VAL A 56 -9.44 -3.32 -2.04
CA VAL A 56 -10.30 -3.23 -3.23
C VAL A 56 -9.47 -3.39 -4.52
N ALA A 57 -8.34 -2.70 -4.58
CA ALA A 57 -7.37 -2.75 -5.66
C ALA A 57 -5.98 -2.49 -5.06
N GLY A 58 -4.99 -3.36 -5.32
CA GLY A 58 -3.70 -3.28 -4.63
C GLY A 58 -2.59 -3.99 -5.34
N SER A 59 -1.35 -3.82 -4.86
CA SER A 59 -0.16 -4.26 -5.59
C SER A 59 -0.02 -5.77 -5.62
N LEU A 60 -0.11 -6.42 -4.47
CA LEU A 60 0.09 -7.87 -4.36
C LEU A 60 -1.09 -8.65 -4.93
N LEU A 61 -2.31 -8.24 -4.60
CA LEU A 61 -3.53 -8.97 -4.99
C LEU A 61 -3.96 -8.66 -6.43
N HIS A 62 -3.64 -7.46 -6.93
CA HIS A 62 -4.22 -6.95 -8.16
C HIS A 62 -3.23 -6.38 -9.18
N GLY A 63 -1.94 -6.37 -8.87
CA GLY A 63 -0.88 -5.95 -9.78
C GLY A 63 -0.70 -4.45 -9.94
N LEU A 64 -1.42 -3.61 -9.17
CA LEU A 64 -1.26 -2.15 -9.23
C LEU A 64 0.14 -1.74 -8.74
N LYS A 65 0.71 -0.67 -9.32
CA LYS A 65 2.09 -0.27 -9.00
C LYS A 65 2.22 1.10 -8.35
N GLU A 66 1.19 1.93 -8.49
CA GLU A 66 1.26 3.35 -8.13
C GLU A 66 0.22 3.75 -7.10
N VAL A 67 -0.92 3.06 -7.05
CA VAL A 67 -2.00 3.30 -6.08
C VAL A 67 -2.53 1.99 -5.53
N GLU A 68 -2.94 2.03 -4.27
CA GLU A 68 -3.66 0.96 -3.59
C GLU A 68 -4.88 1.54 -2.87
N VAL A 69 -5.98 0.81 -2.88
CA VAL A 69 -7.29 1.26 -2.40
C VAL A 69 -7.82 0.25 -1.40
N TRP A 70 -8.16 0.74 -0.21
CA TRP A 70 -8.75 -0.03 0.87
C TRP A 70 -10.18 0.43 1.15
N LEU A 71 -11.01 -0.50 1.62
CA LEU A 71 -12.26 -0.20 2.29
C LEU A 71 -12.15 -0.73 3.72
N GLN A 72 -12.29 0.18 4.68
CA GLN A 72 -12.18 -0.14 6.10
C GLN A 72 -13.40 0.35 6.87
N THR A 73 -13.85 -0.46 7.82
CA THR A 73 -14.88 -0.07 8.81
C THR A 73 -14.32 -0.26 10.21
N PHE A 74 -14.54 0.73 11.05
CA PHE A 74 -14.13 0.74 12.45
C PHE A 74 -15.36 0.72 13.35
N SER A 75 -15.39 -0.22 14.29
CA SER A 75 -16.40 -0.24 15.35
C SER A 75 -16.28 0.98 16.27
N PRO A 76 -17.36 1.44 16.92
CA PRO A 76 -17.30 2.57 17.83
C PRO A 76 -16.21 2.41 18.90
N GLY A 77 -15.41 3.46 19.10
CA GLY A 77 -14.35 3.49 20.12
C GLY A 77 -13.05 2.79 19.75
N THR A 78 -12.91 2.25 18.53
CA THR A 78 -11.62 1.74 18.03
C THR A 78 -10.85 2.83 17.29
N TYR A 79 -9.55 2.62 17.14
CA TYR A 79 -8.60 3.59 16.58
C TYR A 79 -7.59 2.85 15.70
N THR A 80 -6.81 3.54 14.86
CA THR A 80 -5.60 2.99 14.20
C THR A 80 -4.41 2.99 15.18
N PRO A 81 -3.31 2.25 14.98
CA PRO A 81 -2.10 2.50 15.76
C PRO A 81 -1.60 3.91 15.42
N ILE A 82 -0.87 4.56 16.33
CA ILE A 82 -0.15 5.78 15.93
C ILE A 82 0.96 5.37 14.96
N HIS A 83 0.91 5.85 13.72
CA HIS A 83 1.79 5.35 12.66
C HIS A 83 2.13 6.43 11.62
N ARG A 84 3.03 6.07 10.69
CA ARG A 84 3.41 6.87 9.51
C ARG A 84 3.80 5.94 8.36
N HIS A 85 3.76 6.45 7.14
CA HIS A 85 4.24 5.78 5.95
C HIS A 85 4.86 6.77 4.96
N SER A 86 5.82 6.31 4.16
CA SER A 86 6.51 7.12 3.15
C SER A 86 5.76 7.13 1.81
N CYS A 87 4.45 7.38 1.87
CA CYS A 87 3.55 7.59 0.74
C CYS A 87 2.45 8.59 1.14
N GLU A 88 1.78 9.17 0.15
CA GLU A 88 0.54 9.90 0.40
C GLU A 88 -0.58 8.91 0.74
N GLU A 89 -1.52 9.31 1.59
CA GLU A 89 -2.73 8.55 1.90
C GLU A 89 -3.92 9.50 1.90
N VAL A 90 -5.02 9.11 1.26
CA VAL A 90 -6.23 9.93 1.14
C VAL A 90 -7.42 9.15 1.68
N PHE A 91 -8.16 9.78 2.58
CA PHE A 91 -9.39 9.24 3.13
C PHE A 91 -10.60 9.96 2.56
N VAL A 92 -11.66 9.18 2.34
CA VAL A 92 -13.01 9.66 2.04
C VAL A 92 -13.96 9.00 3.02
N VAL A 93 -14.61 9.79 3.86
CA VAL A 93 -15.50 9.27 4.90
C VAL A 93 -16.87 8.95 4.30
N LEU A 94 -17.15 7.66 4.10
CA LEU A 94 -18.40 7.20 3.49
C LEU A 94 -19.57 7.19 4.49
N LYS A 95 -19.32 6.80 5.74
CA LYS A 95 -20.33 6.68 6.81
C LYS A 95 -19.69 6.93 8.18
N GLY A 96 -20.51 7.29 9.16
CA GLY A 96 -20.07 7.50 10.54
C GLY A 96 -19.28 8.80 10.75
N SER A 97 -18.60 8.88 11.89
CA SER A 97 -17.81 10.05 12.29
C SER A 97 -16.64 9.59 13.16
N GLY A 98 -15.63 10.45 13.32
CA GLY A 98 -14.47 10.18 14.16
C GLY A 98 -13.61 11.42 14.37
N THR A 99 -12.39 11.20 14.84
CA THR A 99 -11.38 12.24 15.02
C THR A 99 -10.09 11.77 14.38
N LEU A 100 -9.54 12.57 13.47
CA LEU A 100 -8.17 12.42 12.97
C LEU A 100 -7.23 13.11 13.96
N TYR A 101 -6.20 12.39 14.40
CA TYR A 101 -5.07 12.97 15.15
C TYR A 101 -3.89 13.10 14.20
N LEU A 102 -3.43 14.33 13.93
CA LEU A 102 -2.34 14.60 12.98
C LEU A 102 -1.19 15.34 13.66
N ALA A 103 0.02 14.80 13.53
CA ALA A 103 1.24 15.41 14.02
C ALA A 103 2.25 15.56 12.87
N THR A 104 2.52 16.81 12.49
CA THR A 104 3.53 17.13 11.48
C THR A 104 4.93 16.87 12.02
N VAL A 105 5.72 16.10 11.28
CA VAL A 105 7.09 15.78 11.68
C VAL A 105 7.97 17.04 11.57
N SER A 106 8.18 17.71 12.69
CA SER A 106 9.05 18.88 12.80
C SER A 106 10.32 18.52 13.55
N HIS A 107 11.35 18.05 12.83
CA HIS A 107 12.76 17.86 13.27
C HIS A 107 13.05 17.17 14.63
N GLY A 108 12.04 16.72 15.39
CA GLY A 108 12.17 16.13 16.71
C GLY A 108 12.03 14.61 16.69
N ASN A 109 12.49 13.96 17.77
CA ASN A 109 12.49 12.49 17.88
C ASN A 109 11.11 11.89 18.20
N ASN A 110 10.12 12.72 18.54
CA ASN A 110 8.77 12.32 18.94
C ASN A 110 7.72 13.16 18.22
N PRO A 111 6.53 12.61 17.93
CA PRO A 111 5.45 13.34 17.23
C PRO A 111 4.84 14.48 18.04
N GLY A 112 5.03 14.51 19.37
CA GLY A 112 4.45 15.54 20.23
C GLY A 112 2.93 15.39 20.38
N LYS A 113 2.26 16.51 20.72
CA LYS A 113 0.79 16.53 20.84
C LYS A 113 0.17 16.69 19.43
N PRO A 114 -0.72 15.80 18.99
CA PRO A 114 -1.36 15.93 17.69
C PRO A 114 -2.38 17.07 17.68
N GLN A 115 -2.64 17.58 16.48
CA GLN A 115 -3.84 18.36 16.17
C GLN A 115 -5.02 17.41 15.99
N GLU A 116 -6.19 17.82 16.49
CA GLU A 116 -7.42 17.03 16.43
C GLU A 116 -8.37 17.62 15.39
N HIS A 117 -8.83 16.79 14.47
CA HIS A 117 -9.76 17.18 13.42
C HIS A 117 -10.98 16.26 13.45
N PHE A 118 -12.16 16.82 13.71
CA PHE A 118 -13.41 16.06 13.64
C PHE A 118 -13.75 15.74 12.18
N ILE A 119 -14.07 14.47 11.91
CA ILE A 119 -14.44 13.98 10.58
C ILE A 119 -15.85 13.41 10.59
N PHE A 120 -16.58 13.64 9.50
CA PHE A 120 -17.99 13.27 9.32
C PHE A 120 -18.25 12.84 7.87
N PRO A 121 -19.42 12.26 7.53
CA PRO A 121 -19.66 11.76 6.18
C PRO A 121 -19.46 12.84 5.13
N ASN A 122 -18.89 12.47 3.97
CA ASN A 122 -18.51 13.38 2.89
C ASN A 122 -17.30 14.29 3.19
N SER A 123 -16.60 14.08 4.32
CA SER A 123 -15.26 14.66 4.53
C SER A 123 -14.23 13.93 3.67
N THR A 124 -13.24 14.68 3.19
CA THR A 124 -12.02 14.14 2.58
C THR A 124 -10.80 14.82 3.16
N PHE A 125 -9.75 14.06 3.40
CA PHE A 125 -8.47 14.56 3.89
C PHE A 125 -7.34 13.72 3.35
N HIS A 126 -6.16 14.32 3.22
CA HIS A 126 -4.94 13.61 2.87
C HIS A 126 -3.96 13.71 4.03
N ILE A 127 -3.21 12.63 4.26
CA ILE A 127 -2.09 12.59 5.18
C ILE A 127 -0.82 12.93 4.38
N PRO A 128 -0.10 14.01 4.74
CA PRO A 128 1.19 14.32 4.13
C PRO A 128 2.18 13.17 4.30
N VAL A 129 3.07 13.00 3.33
CA VAL A 129 4.10 11.95 3.35
C VAL A 129 4.88 12.00 4.66
N ASN A 130 4.98 10.84 5.33
CA ASN A 130 5.67 10.63 6.60
C ASN A 130 5.10 11.34 7.84
N ASP A 131 3.97 12.06 7.76
CA ASP A 131 3.34 12.62 8.96
C ASP A 131 2.78 11.51 9.86
N VAL A 132 2.91 11.72 11.17
CA VAL A 132 2.44 10.76 12.18
C VAL A 132 0.97 11.02 12.45
N HIS A 133 0.15 9.97 12.37
CA HIS A 133 -1.29 10.10 12.49
C HIS A 133 -1.96 8.89 13.14
N GLN A 134 -3.23 9.07 13.52
CA GLN A 134 -4.13 8.04 14.03
C GLN A 134 -5.59 8.29 13.61
#